data_AF-A0A9J6GC06-F1
#
_entry.id   AF-A0A9J6GC06-F1
#
_cell.length_a   1.000
_cell.length_b   1.000
_cell.length_c   1.000
_cell.angle_alpha   90.00
_cell.angle_beta   90.00
_cell.angle_gamma   90.00
#
_symmetry.space_group_name_H-M   'P 1'
#
loop_
_entity.id
_entity.type
_entity.pdbx_description
1 polymer ?
#
loop_
_entity_poly.entity_id
_entity_poly.type
_entity_poly.pdbx_seq_one_letter_code
_entity_poly.pdbx_strand_id
1 'polypeptide(L)'
;MEEWKERTKDCDSGTPTKETHAALHQTTQGLIEIARYCLDEVKLTYVLLGKIQMDCLEDCFGKYRLVSAQYHVLIRQVYECENKLRWQSTLLTLANTEKATNTNTKTSNDRTLTVELTVHGPAAT
;
A
#
# COMPACT_ATOMS: atom_id res chain seq x y z
N MET A 1 -32.13 2.01 -0.73
CA MET A 1 -30.86 1.66 -1.39
C MET A 1 -30.98 1.60 -2.93
N GLU A 2 -31.97 2.28 -3.54
CA GLU A 2 -32.24 2.21 -5.00
C GLU A 2 -32.40 3.60 -5.64
N GLU A 3 -32.12 4.66 -4.89
CA GLU A 3 -32.35 6.06 -5.31
C GLU A 3 -31.49 6.47 -6.53
N TRP A 4 -30.35 5.80 -6.74
CA TRP A 4 -29.47 6.09 -7.88
C TRP A 4 -30.03 5.54 -9.20
N LYS A 5 -30.85 4.47 -9.18
CA LYS A 5 -31.42 3.87 -10.40
C LYS A 5 -32.43 4.79 -11.08
N GLU A 6 -33.18 5.56 -10.31
CA GLU A 6 -34.17 6.53 -10.82
C GLU A 6 -33.48 7.70 -11.53
N ARG A 7 -32.25 8.04 -11.12
CA ARG A 7 -31.47 9.17 -11.64
C ARG A 7 -30.71 8.86 -12.94
N THR A 8 -30.75 7.60 -13.40
CA THR A 8 -29.95 7.08 -14.54
C THR A 8 -30.76 6.69 -15.77
N LYS A 9 -32.08 6.95 -15.80
CA LYS A 9 -32.92 6.56 -16.95
C LYS A 9 -32.58 7.29 -18.26
N ASP A 10 -31.89 8.43 -18.21
CA ASP A 10 -31.68 9.31 -19.37
C ASP A 10 -30.21 9.67 -19.67
N CYS A 11 -29.21 8.86 -19.30
CA CYS A 11 -27.79 9.23 -19.52
C CYS A 11 -27.00 8.19 -20.31
N ASP A 12 -26.78 8.47 -21.60
CA ASP A 12 -25.73 7.89 -22.45
C ASP A 12 -24.38 8.61 -22.27
N SER A 13 -24.13 9.23 -21.11
CA SER A 13 -22.97 10.10 -20.88
C SER A 13 -22.39 10.00 -19.46
N GLY A 14 -21.21 9.38 -19.32
CA GLY A 14 -20.25 9.65 -18.24
C GLY A 14 -20.53 9.09 -16.84
N THR A 15 -21.62 8.35 -16.61
CA THR A 15 -21.92 7.77 -15.29
C THR A 15 -21.16 6.46 -15.04
N PRO A 16 -20.65 6.20 -13.81
CA PRO A 16 -19.99 4.94 -13.46
C PRO A 16 -20.93 3.75 -13.67
N THR A 17 -20.38 2.60 -14.06
CA THR A 17 -21.18 1.38 -14.20
C THR A 17 -21.70 0.93 -12.83
N LYS A 18 -22.69 0.02 -12.84
CA LYS A 18 -23.29 -0.51 -11.61
C LYS A 18 -22.23 -1.19 -10.75
N GLU A 19 -21.30 -1.89 -11.38
CA GLU A 19 -20.18 -2.58 -10.75
C GLU A 19 -19.21 -1.57 -10.12
N THR A 20 -18.85 -0.50 -10.84
CA THR A 20 -17.98 0.56 -10.29
C THR A 20 -18.63 1.23 -9.09
N HIS A 21 -19.93 1.52 -9.17
CA HIS A 21 -20.66 2.11 -8.05
C HIS A 21 -20.72 1.17 -6.83
N ALA A 22 -21.01 -0.12 -7.06
CA ALA A 22 -21.01 -1.12 -5.99
C ALA A 22 -19.63 -1.26 -5.34
N ALA A 23 -18.57 -1.33 -6.14
CA ALA A 23 -17.19 -1.37 -5.66
C ALA A 23 -16.86 -0.13 -4.82
N LEU A 24 -17.16 1.08 -5.33
CA LEU A 24 -16.95 2.33 -4.61
C LEU A 24 -17.67 2.34 -3.27
N HIS A 25 -18.94 1.95 -3.25
CA HIS A 25 -19.74 1.86 -2.03
C HIS A 25 -19.12 0.89 -1.03
N GLN A 26 -18.76 -0.32 -1.46
CA GLN A 26 -18.13 -1.33 -0.62
C GLN A 26 -16.79 -0.85 -0.06
N THR A 27 -15.92 -0.28 -0.89
CA THR A 27 -14.62 0.26 -0.43
C THR A 27 -14.81 1.41 0.56
N THR A 28 -15.80 2.28 0.35
CA THR A 28 -16.07 3.39 1.26
C THR A 28 -16.54 2.89 2.62
N GLN A 29 -17.47 1.93 2.64
CA GLN A 29 -17.94 1.33 3.89
C GLN A 29 -16.80 0.60 4.62
N GLY A 30 -16.00 -0.19 3.91
CA GLY A 30 -14.85 -0.87 4.49
C GLY A 30 -13.80 0.09 5.07
N LEU A 31 -13.53 1.22 4.40
CA LEU A 31 -12.60 2.23 4.92
C LEU A 31 -13.12 2.88 6.21
N ILE A 32 -14.43 3.12 6.33
CA ILE A 32 -15.03 3.65 7.56
C ILE A 32 -14.87 2.67 8.71
N GLU A 33 -15.14 1.38 8.48
CA GLU A 33 -14.99 0.33 9.49
C GLU A 33 -13.53 0.19 9.93
N ILE A 34 -12.59 0.20 8.98
CA ILE A 34 -11.14 0.17 9.28
C ILE A 34 -10.74 1.39 10.10
N ALA A 35 -11.19 2.60 9.73
CA ALA A 35 -10.86 3.81 10.48
C ALA A 35 -11.36 3.71 11.94
N ARG A 36 -12.60 3.25 12.15
CA ARG A 36 -13.18 3.07 13.49
C ARG A 36 -12.38 2.06 14.29
N TYR A 37 -12.10 0.89 13.72
CA TYR A 37 -11.28 -0.13 14.37
C TYR A 37 -9.89 0.39 14.78
N CYS A 38 -9.23 1.11 13.87
CA CYS A 38 -7.91 1.67 14.14
C CYS A 38 -7.90 2.75 15.23
N LEU A 39 -8.95 3.56 15.33
CA LEU A 39 -9.07 4.60 16.35
C LEU A 39 -9.52 4.05 17.71
N ASP A 40 -10.51 3.14 17.70
CA ASP A 40 -11.15 2.65 18.92
C ASP A 40 -10.38 1.48 19.55
N GLU A 41 -9.99 0.48 18.74
CA GLU A 41 -9.37 -0.76 19.23
C GLU A 41 -7.83 -0.65 19.26
N VAL A 42 -7.23 -0.19 18.16
CA VAL A 42 -5.76 -0.07 18.04
C VAL A 42 -5.25 1.20 18.74
N LYS A 43 -6.14 2.16 19.03
CA LYS A 43 -5.85 3.44 19.71
C LYS A 43 -4.80 4.28 18.97
N LEU A 44 -4.84 4.26 17.64
CA LEU A 44 -4.02 5.15 16.81
C LEU A 44 -4.52 6.60 16.94
N THR A 45 -3.61 7.57 16.98
CA THR A 45 -3.97 9.00 17.08
C THR A 45 -4.65 9.53 15.82
N TYR A 46 -4.27 8.98 14.66
CA TYR A 46 -4.87 9.31 13.38
C TYR A 46 -4.64 8.15 12.40
N VAL A 47 -5.48 8.08 11.36
CA VAL A 47 -5.39 7.05 10.31
C VAL A 47 -5.37 7.73 8.96
N LEU A 48 -4.34 7.46 8.17
CA LEU A 48 -4.23 7.99 6.81
C LEU A 48 -4.85 7.00 5.82
N LEU A 49 -6.17 7.07 5.65
CA LEU A 49 -6.91 6.18 4.74
C LEU A 49 -6.41 6.25 3.29
N GLY A 50 -5.83 7.39 2.88
CA GLY A 50 -5.18 7.55 1.57
C GLY A 50 -3.96 6.64 1.36
N LYS A 51 -3.44 5.97 2.39
CA LYS A 51 -2.41 4.92 2.23
C LYS A 51 -3.00 3.55 1.91
N ILE A 52 -4.30 3.37 2.06
CA ILE A 52 -5.02 2.14 1.70
C ILE A 52 -5.39 2.25 0.23
N GLN A 53 -4.38 2.10 -0.64
CA GLN A 53 -4.50 2.13 -2.09
C GLN A 53 -3.85 0.89 -2.69
N MET A 54 -4.28 0.50 -3.89
CA MET A 54 -3.71 -0.63 -4.62
C MET A 54 -2.49 -0.25 -5.47
N ASP A 55 -2.07 1.02 -5.48
CA ASP A 55 -0.97 1.53 -6.30
C ASP A 55 0.35 0.79 -6.03
N CYS A 56 0.64 0.47 -4.76
CA CYS A 56 1.83 -0.32 -4.40
C CYS A 56 1.79 -1.73 -5.00
N LEU A 57 0.60 -2.32 -5.12
CA LEU A 57 0.42 -3.63 -5.74
C LEU A 57 0.61 -3.53 -7.26
N GLU A 58 0.09 -2.47 -7.89
CA GLU A 58 0.28 -2.21 -9.31
C GLU A 58 1.76 -1.96 -9.67
N ASP A 59 2.47 -1.16 -8.87
CA ASP A 59 3.92 -0.95 -9.03
C ASP A 59 4.69 -2.27 -8.91
N CYS A 60 4.29 -3.14 -7.98
CA CYS A 60 4.85 -4.49 -7.85
C CYS A 60 4.63 -5.33 -9.12
N PHE A 61 3.41 -5.32 -9.68
CA PHE A 61 3.13 -5.98 -10.95
C PHE A 61 3.90 -5.36 -12.14
N GLY A 62 4.11 -4.05 -12.12
CA GLY A 62 4.97 -3.35 -13.09
C GLY A 62 6.41 -3.85 -13.05
N LYS A 63 6.98 -4.01 -11.85
CA LYS A 63 8.33 -4.55 -11.64
C LYS A 63 8.47 -5.97 -12.18
N TYR A 64 7.47 -6.83 -11.96
CA TYR A 64 7.51 -8.19 -12.52
C TYR A 64 7.55 -8.19 -14.05
N ARG A 65 6.76 -7.33 -14.70
CA ARG A 65 6.78 -7.18 -16.17
C ARG A 65 8.12 -6.66 -16.69
N LEU A 66 8.75 -5.75 -15.93
CA LEU A 66 10.05 -5.20 -16.30
C LEU A 66 11.17 -6.26 -16.20
N VAL A 67 11.20 -7.02 -15.10
CA VAL A 67 12.23 -8.05 -14.87
C VAL A 67 12.04 -9.26 -15.80
N SER A 68 10.79 -9.63 -16.10
CA SER A 68 10.50 -10.72 -17.04
C SER A 68 10.63 -10.32 -18.52
N ALA A 69 10.71 -9.02 -18.82
CA ALA A 69 10.62 -8.44 -20.15
C ALA A 69 9.38 -8.88 -20.95
N GLN A 70 8.32 -9.34 -20.26
CA GLN A 70 7.08 -9.84 -20.85
C GLN A 70 5.88 -9.22 -20.13
N TYR A 71 4.89 -8.79 -20.92
CA TYR A 71 3.65 -8.22 -20.37
C TYR A 71 2.81 -9.28 -19.64
N HIS A 72 2.71 -10.48 -20.24
CA HIS A 72 2.07 -11.64 -19.63
C HIS A 72 3.11 -12.39 -18.81
N VAL A 73 2.99 -12.31 -17.49
CA VAL A 73 3.91 -12.95 -16.57
C VAL A 73 3.27 -14.25 -16.07
N LEU A 74 3.95 -15.37 -16.27
CA LEU A 74 3.57 -16.65 -15.68
C LEU A 74 3.83 -16.62 -14.17
N ILE A 75 3.01 -17.35 -13.40
CA ILE A 75 3.18 -17.47 -11.94
C ILE A 75 4.61 -17.87 -11.54
N ARG A 76 5.24 -18.77 -12.30
CA ARG A 76 6.64 -19.15 -12.07
C ARG A 76 7.60 -17.97 -12.22
N GLN A 77 7.40 -17.14 -13.26
CA GLN A 77 8.22 -15.96 -13.49
C GLN A 77 8.02 -14.91 -12.39
N VAL A 78 6.81 -14.75 -11.85
CA VAL A 78 6.57 -13.89 -10.69
C VAL A 78 7.45 -14.32 -9.50
N TYR A 79 7.45 -15.61 -9.17
CA TYR A 79 8.27 -16.14 -8.06
C TYR A 79 9.77 -15.97 -8.30
N GLU A 80 10.23 -16.23 -9.52
CA GLU A 80 11.65 -16.04 -9.89
C GLU A 80 12.06 -14.55 -9.85
N CYS A 81 11.16 -13.63 -10.20
CA CYS A 81 11.39 -12.19 -10.13
C CYS A 81 11.33 -11.64 -8.70
N GLU A 82 10.42 -12.15 -7.86
CA GLU A 82 10.26 -11.74 -6.46
C GLU A 82 11.56 -11.93 -5.68
N ASN A 83 12.21 -13.10 -5.82
CA ASN A 83 13.49 -13.36 -5.18
C ASN A 83 14.55 -12.33 -5.58
N LYS A 84 14.62 -11.97 -6.87
CA LYS A 84 15.56 -10.95 -7.36
C LYS A 84 15.25 -9.56 -6.81
N LEU A 85 13.96 -9.17 -6.82
CA LEU A 85 13.48 -7.89 -6.31
C LEU A 85 13.75 -7.73 -4.81
N ARG A 86 13.54 -8.79 -4.03
CA ARG A 86 13.79 -8.78 -2.58
C ARG A 86 15.25 -8.58 -2.22
N TRP A 87 16.16 -9.18 -2.98
CA TRP A 87 17.60 -8.96 -2.78
C TRP A 87 18.00 -7.54 -3.14
N GLN A 88 17.50 -7.01 -4.25
CA GLN A 88 17.78 -5.63 -4.66
C GLN A 88 17.30 -4.61 -3.62
N SER A 89 16.09 -4.78 -3.08
CA SER A 89 15.56 -3.88 -2.04
C SER A 89 16.36 -3.96 -0.75
N THR A 90 16.64 -5.17 -0.26
CA THR A 90 17.38 -5.38 1.00
C THR A 90 18.79 -4.82 0.91
N LEU A 91 19.50 -5.06 -0.19
CA LEU A 91 20.85 -4.54 -0.40
C LEU A 91 20.89 -3.02 -0.46
N LEU A 92 19.91 -2.39 -1.11
CA LEU A 92 19.82 -0.93 -1.17
C LEU A 92 19.62 -0.33 0.22
N THR A 93 18.74 -0.92 1.03
CA THR A 93 18.50 -0.50 2.41
C THR A 93 19.77 -0.64 3.26
N LEU A 94 20.45 -1.79 3.18
CA LEU A 94 21.70 -2.02 3.90
C LEU A 94 22.78 -0.99 3.52
N ALA A 95 23.00 -0.78 2.21
CA ALA A 95 23.97 0.20 1.73
C ALA A 95 23.64 1.64 2.19
N ASN A 96 22.36 1.99 2.27
CA ASN A 96 21.92 3.30 2.76
C ASN A 96 22.10 3.43 4.28
N THR A 97 21.87 2.35 5.04
CA THR A 97 22.15 2.34 6.49
C THR A 97 23.65 2.49 6.79
N GLU A 98 24.52 1.87 6.00
CA GLU A 98 25.98 2.03 6.13
C GLU A 98 26.45 3.46 5.81
N LYS A 99 25.81 4.13 4.84
CA LYS A 99 26.11 5.54 4.57
C LYS A 99 25.64 6.45 5.70
N ALA A 100 24.46 6.22 6.25
CA ALA A 100 23.90 7.01 7.36
C ALA A 100 24.69 6.86 8.67
N THR A 101 25.23 5.66 8.95
CA THR A 101 26.10 5.44 10.13
C THR A 101 27.46 6.11 9.96
N ASN A 102 28.02 6.13 8.75
CA ASN A 102 29.30 6.80 8.49
C ASN A 102 29.20 8.34 8.51
N THR A 103 28.07 8.94 8.11
CA THR A 103 27.87 10.40 8.20
C THR A 103 27.61 10.90 9.62
N ASN A 104 27.10 10.05 10.53
CA ASN A 104 26.84 10.41 11.93
C ASN A 104 28.09 10.55 12.81
N THR A 105 29.30 10.25 12.30
CA THR A 105 30.56 10.60 12.99
C THR A 105 30.99 12.05 12.77
N LYS A 106 30.24 12.82 11.97
CA LYS A 106 30.47 14.25 11.78
C LYS A 106 29.15 15.00 12.00
N THR A 107 29.10 15.74 13.11
CA THR A 107 28.10 16.78 13.47
C THR A 107 26.81 16.30 14.16
N SER A 108 26.88 16.32 15.49
CA SER A 108 25.96 16.98 16.43
C SER A 108 24.62 17.54 15.89
N ASN A 109 23.55 17.08 16.54
CA ASN A 109 22.31 17.81 16.87
C ASN A 109 21.28 18.06 15.76
N ASP A 110 20.44 17.07 15.45
CA ASP A 110 18.98 17.30 15.42
C ASP A 110 18.21 15.97 15.50
N ARG A 111 17.22 15.88 16.40
CA ARG A 111 16.44 14.67 16.65
C ARG A 111 15.15 14.72 15.83
N THR A 112 15.19 14.12 14.63
CA THR A 112 13.97 13.61 13.97
C THR A 112 14.18 12.15 13.64
N LEU A 113 13.75 11.26 14.54
CA LEU A 113 13.71 9.82 14.29
C LEU A 113 12.38 9.51 13.60
N THR A 114 12.39 9.25 12.30
CA THR A 114 11.28 8.58 11.62
C THR A 114 11.27 7.12 12.07
N VAL A 115 10.38 6.80 12.99
CA VAL A 115 10.15 5.43 13.45
C VAL A 115 9.36 4.71 12.37
N GLU A 116 10.02 3.85 11.59
CA GLU A 116 9.32 2.83 10.82
C GLU A 116 8.62 1.87 11.81
N LEU A 117 7.31 1.70 11.63
CA LEU A 117 6.46 0.81 12.43
C LEU A 117 6.95 -0.64 12.27
N THR A 118 7.87 -1.05 13.14
CA THR A 118 8.13 -2.47 13.41
C THR A 118 7.03 -2.93 14.36
N VAL A 119 6.05 -3.66 13.83
CA VAL A 119 5.01 -4.32 14.63
C VAL A 119 5.69 -5.43 15.45
N HIS A 120 6.00 -5.14 16.71
CA HIS A 120 6.36 -6.17 17.67
C HIS A 120 5.06 -6.75 18.26
N GLY A 121 4.68 -7.94 17.82
CA GLY A 121 3.58 -8.69 18.43
C GLY A 121 3.96 -9.14 19.85
N PRO A 122 3.04 -9.09 20.83
CA PRO A 122 3.33 -9.53 22.18
C PRO A 122 3.47 -11.06 22.22
N ALA A 123 4.54 -11.53 22.87
CA ALA A 123 4.74 -12.92 23.22
C ALA A 123 3.59 -13.41 24.12
N ALA A 124 2.93 -14.49 23.71
CA ALA A 124 1.94 -15.20 24.49
C ALA A 124 2.56 -15.69 25.81
N THR A 125 1.83 -15.50 26.91
CA THR A 125 2.02 -16.20 28.19
C THR A 125 0.76 -17.00 28.47
#